data_AF-A0A6J1L6R4-F1
#
_entry.id   AF-A0A6J1L6R4-F1
#
_cell.length_a   1.000
_cell.length_b   1.000
_cell.length_c   1.000
_cell.angle_alpha   90.00
_cell.angle_beta   90.00
_cell.angle_gamma   90.00
#
_symmetry.space_group_name_H-M   'P 1'
#
loop_
_entity.id
_entity.type
_entity.pdbx_description
1 polymer ?
#
loop_
_entity_poly.entity_id
_entity_poly.type
_entity_poly.pdbx_seq_one_letter_code
_entity_poly.pdbx_strand_id
1 'polypeptide(L)'
;MAFEALESKLIEIFRENPVLRIVSATFCALYLVFGCGAQLLCNIIGVLYPAYVSIHAIESSTKQDDTKWLIYWVTFGIFTVIEFFSHLLTNIIPLYWLFKCGFLIWCMLPVDNNGSVIIYNKLVRPHFLKHHASVDKIIDDGIRKAGSVLKDD
;
A
#
# COMPACT_ATOMS: atom_id res chain seq x y z
N MET A 1 22.40 -3.36 -5.06
CA MET A 1 23.27 -3.47 -6.26
C MET A 1 22.83 -4.60 -7.20
N ALA A 2 22.75 -5.86 -6.76
CA ALA A 2 22.31 -6.97 -7.63
C ALA A 2 20.84 -6.90 -8.05
N PHE A 3 19.93 -6.52 -7.15
CA PHE A 3 18.51 -6.36 -7.46
C PHE A 3 18.25 -5.18 -8.41
N GLU A 4 18.86 -4.01 -8.15
CA GLU A 4 18.85 -2.85 -9.07
C GLU A 4 19.34 -3.19 -10.49
N ALA A 5 20.40 -3.99 -10.60
CA ALA A 5 20.90 -4.47 -11.88
C ALA A 5 19.93 -5.44 -12.57
N LEU A 6 19.16 -6.20 -11.79
CA LEU A 6 18.10 -7.08 -12.30
C LEU A 6 16.87 -6.26 -12.74
N GLU A 7 16.44 -5.29 -11.95
CA GLU A 7 15.31 -4.40 -12.27
C GLU A 7 15.58 -3.59 -13.53
N SER A 8 16.76 -2.97 -13.64
CA SER A 8 17.13 -2.22 -14.84
C SER A 8 17.12 -3.08 -16.10
N LYS A 9 17.69 -4.30 -16.03
CA LYS A 9 17.65 -5.28 -17.13
C LYS A 9 16.23 -5.73 -17.46
N LEU A 10 15.41 -6.02 -16.45
CA LEU A 10 14.01 -6.40 -16.66
C LEU A 10 13.23 -5.26 -17.32
N ILE A 11 13.37 -4.04 -16.82
CA ILE A 11 12.73 -2.84 -17.37
C ILE A 11 13.15 -2.63 -18.82
N GLU A 12 14.43 -2.82 -19.14
CA GLU A 12 14.95 -2.72 -20.50
C GLU A 12 14.35 -3.79 -21.42
N ILE A 13 14.37 -5.06 -21.01
CA ILE A 13 13.76 -6.19 -21.75
C ILE A 13 12.27 -5.93 -22.02
N PHE A 14 11.53 -5.52 -21.00
CA PHE A 14 10.11 -5.19 -21.14
C PHE A 14 9.94 -3.96 -22.05
N ARG A 15 10.74 -2.91 -21.89
CA ARG A 15 10.67 -1.69 -22.71
C ARG A 15 10.91 -1.97 -24.19
N GLU A 16 11.87 -2.84 -24.51
CA GLU A 16 12.19 -3.23 -25.89
C GLU A 16 11.15 -4.17 -26.51
N ASN A 17 10.45 -4.98 -25.69
CA ASN A 17 9.51 -5.99 -26.18
C ASN A 17 8.05 -5.66 -25.78
N PRO A 18 7.30 -4.92 -26.62
CA PRO A 18 5.91 -4.56 -26.31
C PRO A 18 4.99 -5.79 -26.21
N VAL A 19 5.27 -6.84 -26.98
CA VAL A 19 4.52 -8.11 -26.93
C VAL A 19 4.69 -8.78 -25.57
N LEU A 20 5.93 -8.87 -25.06
CA LEU A 20 6.22 -9.48 -23.77
C LEU A 20 5.48 -8.76 -22.63
N ARG A 21 5.45 -7.42 -22.66
CA ARG A 21 4.70 -6.59 -21.70
C ARG A 21 3.21 -6.88 -21.72
N ILE A 22 2.62 -6.95 -22.91
CA ILE A 22 1.18 -7.19 -23.05
C ILE A 22 0.87 -8.62 -22.57
N VAL A 23 1.65 -9.61 -23.00
CA VAL A 23 1.45 -11.01 -22.59
C VAL A 23 1.59 -11.18 -21.07
N SER A 24 2.61 -10.59 -20.44
CA SER A 24 2.80 -10.67 -18.99
C SER A 24 1.67 -9.99 -18.22
N ALA A 25 1.22 -8.82 -18.68
CA ALA A 25 0.12 -8.09 -18.06
C ALA A 25 -1.20 -8.85 -18.21
N THR A 26 -1.49 -9.40 -19.39
CA THR A 26 -2.68 -10.21 -19.64
C THR A 26 -2.66 -11.50 -18.82
N PHE A 27 -1.52 -12.19 -18.74
CA PHE A 27 -1.39 -13.39 -17.92
C PHE A 27 -1.60 -13.09 -16.42
N CYS A 28 -1.00 -12.01 -15.92
CA CYS A 28 -1.21 -11.56 -14.54
C CYS A 28 -2.67 -11.20 -14.27
N ALA A 29 -3.31 -10.45 -15.18
CA ALA A 29 -4.72 -10.09 -15.07
C ALA A 29 -5.63 -11.33 -15.07
N LEU A 30 -5.39 -12.28 -15.98
CA LEU A 30 -6.14 -13.53 -16.02
C LEU A 30 -5.96 -14.36 -14.74
N TYR A 31 -4.74 -14.41 -14.19
CA TYR A 31 -4.47 -15.08 -12.92
C TYR A 31 -5.21 -14.40 -11.75
N LEU A 32 -5.28 -13.08 -11.72
CA LEU A 32 -6.05 -12.35 -10.69
C LEU A 32 -7.57 -12.57 -10.80
N VAL A 33 -8.07 -12.97 -11.98
CA VAL A 33 -9.49 -13.25 -12.20
C VAL A 33 -9.85 -14.70 -11.90
N PHE A 34 -9.00 -15.67 -12.31
CA PHE A 34 -9.34 -17.10 -12.27
C PHE A 34 -8.45 -17.94 -11.34
N GLY A 35 -7.33 -17.39 -10.86
CA GLY A 35 -6.33 -18.12 -10.09
C GLY A 35 -6.72 -18.33 -8.62
N CYS A 36 -6.46 -19.53 -8.11
CA CYS A 36 -6.48 -19.75 -6.67
C CYS A 36 -5.36 -18.90 -6.01
N GLY A 37 -5.71 -18.10 -5.00
CA GLY A 37 -4.75 -17.23 -4.32
C GLY A 37 -4.51 -15.86 -4.98
N ALA A 38 -5.44 -15.36 -5.80
CA ALA A 38 -5.39 -13.99 -6.32
C ALA A 38 -5.19 -12.93 -5.21
N GLN A 39 -5.78 -13.15 -4.03
CA GLN A 39 -5.58 -12.33 -2.83
C GLN A 39 -4.12 -12.26 -2.41
N LEU A 40 -3.45 -13.41 -2.33
CA LEU A 40 -2.06 -13.51 -1.91
C LEU A 40 -1.16 -12.78 -2.91
N LEU A 41 -1.35 -13.01 -4.21
CA LEU A 41 -0.57 -12.33 -5.25
C LEU A 41 -0.77 -10.82 -5.22
N CYS A 42 -2.01 -10.34 -5.11
CA CYS A 42 -2.32 -8.92 -5.02
C CYS A 42 -1.67 -8.27 -3.79
N ASN A 43 -1.65 -8.96 -2.65
CA ASN A 43 -1.01 -8.47 -1.43
C ASN A 43 0.52 -8.45 -1.56
N ILE A 44 1.12 -9.47 -2.17
CA ILE A 44 2.56 -9.49 -2.44
C ILE A 44 2.95 -8.29 -3.32
N ILE A 45 2.20 -8.04 -4.40
CA ILE A 45 2.46 -6.87 -5.27
C ILE A 45 2.29 -5.55 -4.48
N GLY A 46 1.23 -5.45 -3.69
CA GLY A 46 0.94 -4.29 -2.85
C GLY A 46 1.93 -4.03 -1.72
N VAL A 47 2.75 -5.02 -1.35
CA VAL A 47 3.71 -4.90 -0.25
C VAL A 47 5.14 -4.86 -0.75
N LEU A 48 5.52 -5.78 -1.64
CA LEU A 48 6.92 -6.05 -1.97
C LEU A 48 7.60 -4.86 -2.65
N TYR A 49 6.97 -4.29 -3.68
CA TYR A 49 7.53 -3.14 -4.39
C TYR A 49 7.58 -1.87 -3.52
N PRO A 50 6.47 -1.43 -2.89
CA PRO A 50 6.50 -0.28 -1.99
C PRO A 50 7.46 -0.46 -0.81
N ALA A 51 7.59 -1.66 -0.25
CA ALA A 51 8.54 -1.93 0.83
C ALA A 51 9.98 -1.77 0.37
N TYR A 52 10.32 -2.29 -0.81
CA TYR A 52 11.65 -2.12 -1.39
C TYR A 52 12.01 -0.65 -1.57
N VAL A 53 11.12 0.12 -2.21
CA VAL A 53 11.38 1.54 -2.46
C VAL A 53 11.34 2.36 -1.16
N SER A 54 10.54 1.97 -0.17
CA SER A 54 10.55 2.60 1.17
C SER A 54 11.90 2.43 1.87
N ILE A 55 12.52 1.24 1.80
CA ILE A 55 13.84 1.01 2.40
C ILE A 55 14.89 1.91 1.75
N HIS A 56 14.85 2.04 0.42
CA HIS A 56 15.73 2.98 -0.28
C HIS A 56 15.48 4.44 0.08
N ALA A 57 14.22 4.84 0.23
CA ALA A 57 13.87 6.19 0.66
C ALA A 57 14.44 6.50 2.06
N ILE A 58 14.31 5.55 3.00
CA ILE A 58 14.83 5.65 4.37
C ILE A 58 16.37 5.78 4.40
N GLU A 59 17.07 5.07 3.53
CA GLU A 59 18.53 5.15 3.41
C GLU A 59 18.99 6.40 2.64
N SER A 60 18.08 7.08 1.93
CA SER A 60 18.37 8.32 1.22
C SER A 60 18.30 9.53 2.16
N SER A 61 19.00 10.62 1.83
CA SER A 61 19.00 11.84 2.65
C SER A 61 17.77 12.74 2.46
N THR A 62 16.81 12.35 1.61
CA THR A 62 15.73 13.22 1.12
C THR A 62 14.38 12.91 1.77
N LYS A 63 13.93 13.75 2.71
CA LYS A 63 12.70 13.52 3.51
C LYS A 63 11.36 13.52 2.74
N GLN A 64 11.33 14.00 1.50
CA GLN A 64 10.08 14.10 0.73
C GLN A 64 9.60 12.73 0.24
N ASP A 65 10.51 11.79 0.00
CA ASP A 65 10.17 10.45 -0.46
C ASP A 65 9.55 9.63 0.68
N ASP A 66 10.08 9.77 1.90
CA ASP A 66 9.58 9.09 3.11
C ASP A 66 8.10 9.38 3.37
N THR A 67 7.70 10.65 3.22
CA THR A 67 6.31 11.09 3.49
C THR A 67 5.34 10.47 2.50
N LYS A 68 5.72 10.36 1.22
CA LYS A 68 4.88 9.75 0.17
C LYS A 68 4.66 8.27 0.46
N TRP A 69 5.71 7.54 0.82
CA TRP A 69 5.60 6.12 1.17
C TRP A 69 4.80 5.91 2.46
N LEU A 70 4.95 6.77 3.46
CA LEU A 70 4.13 6.70 4.68
C LEU A 70 2.64 6.90 4.38
N ILE A 71 2.30 7.86 3.51
CA ILE A 71 0.92 8.07 3.05
C ILE A 71 0.38 6.84 2.31
N TYR A 72 1.21 6.21 1.47
CA TYR A 72 0.87 4.93 0.85
C TYR A 72 0.55 3.86 1.89
N TRP A 73 1.41 3.66 2.89
CA TRP A 73 1.21 2.65 3.93
C TRP A 73 -0.03 2.90 4.78
N VAL A 74 -0.34 4.16 5.11
CA VAL A 74 -1.60 4.52 5.79
C VAL A 74 -2.81 4.14 4.95
N THR A 75 -2.77 4.46 3.65
CA THR A 75 -3.86 4.13 2.72
C THR A 75 -3.99 2.60 2.59
N PHE A 76 -2.88 1.90 2.37
CA PHE A 76 -2.82 0.45 2.27
C PHE A 76 -3.41 -0.21 3.52
N GLY A 77 -3.03 0.22 4.72
CA GLY A 77 -3.55 -0.30 5.98
C GLY A 77 -5.06 -0.16 6.12
N ILE A 78 -5.63 0.99 5.75
CA ILE A 78 -7.09 1.19 5.73
C ILE A 78 -7.77 0.19 4.80
N PHE A 79 -7.21 -0.02 3.60
CA PHE A 79 -7.75 -0.99 2.63
C PHE A 79 -7.61 -2.43 3.12
N THR A 80 -6.51 -2.79 3.79
CA THR A 80 -6.35 -4.12 4.40
C THR A 80 -7.41 -4.40 5.46
N VAL A 81 -7.79 -3.40 6.27
CA VAL A 81 -8.87 -3.55 7.26
C VAL A 81 -10.21 -3.77 6.57
N ILE A 82 -10.53 -2.99 5.53
CA ILE A 82 -11.75 -3.17 4.72
C ILE A 82 -11.77 -4.57 4.07
N GLU A 83 -10.61 -5.03 3.63
CA GLU A 83 -10.43 -6.33 2.98
C GLU A 83 -10.62 -7.53 3.92
N PHE A 84 -10.64 -7.33 5.24
CA PHE A 84 -11.09 -8.38 6.16
C PHE A 84 -12.47 -8.94 5.75
N PHE A 85 -13.32 -8.10 5.15
CA PHE A 85 -14.62 -8.47 4.59
C PHE A 85 -14.56 -8.90 3.11
N SER A 86 -13.41 -9.39 2.63
CA SER A 86 -13.16 -9.75 1.23
C SER A 86 -14.23 -10.67 0.64
N HIS A 87 -14.76 -11.63 1.40
CA HIS A 87 -15.82 -12.52 0.92
C HIS A 87 -17.09 -11.74 0.50
N LEU A 88 -17.47 -10.72 1.28
CA LEU A 88 -18.61 -9.85 0.93
C LEU A 88 -18.28 -9.00 -0.30
N LEU A 89 -17.07 -8.44 -0.36
CA LEU A 89 -16.63 -7.58 -1.45
C LEU A 89 -16.55 -8.34 -2.79
N THR A 90 -16.03 -9.57 -2.79
CA THR A 90 -15.96 -10.41 -3.99
C THR A 90 -17.34 -10.88 -4.47
N ASN A 91 -18.31 -11.00 -3.56
CA ASN A 91 -19.68 -11.38 -3.90
C ASN A 91 -20.47 -10.21 -4.51
N ILE A 92 -20.18 -8.96 -4.12
CA ILE A 92 -20.86 -7.76 -4.61
C ILE A 92 -20.18 -7.19 -5.86
N ILE A 93 -18.84 -7.17 -5.87
CA ILE A 93 -18.04 -6.53 -6.91
C ILE A 93 -17.39 -7.61 -7.79
N PRO A 94 -17.87 -7.82 -9.03
CA PRO A 94 -17.20 -8.72 -9.94
C PRO A 94 -15.79 -8.19 -10.25
N LEU A 95 -14.80 -9.08 -10.36
CA LEU A 95 -13.40 -8.74 -10.62
C LEU A 95 -12.74 -7.87 -9.53
N TYR A 96 -13.20 -7.96 -8.27
CA TYR A 96 -12.65 -7.21 -7.14
C TYR A 96 -11.12 -7.25 -7.04
N TRP A 97 -10.50 -8.43 -7.23
CA TRP A 97 -9.04 -8.59 -7.15
C TRP A 97 -8.28 -7.79 -8.22
N LEU A 98 -8.82 -7.70 -9.43
CA LEU A 98 -8.25 -6.90 -10.51
C LEU A 98 -8.39 -5.41 -10.20
N PHE A 99 -9.57 -4.98 -9.74
CA PHE A 99 -9.81 -3.61 -9.33
C PHE A 99 -8.86 -3.20 -8.20
N LYS A 100 -8.74 -4.03 -7.17
CA LYS A 100 -7.85 -3.80 -6.03
C LYS A 100 -6.39 -3.69 -6.49
N CYS A 101 -5.94 -4.61 -7.33
CA CYS A 101 -4.58 -4.56 -7.86
C CYS A 101 -4.32 -3.27 -8.63
N GLY A 102 -5.22 -2.88 -9.53
CA GLY A 102 -5.14 -1.61 -10.27
C GLY A 102 -5.16 -0.39 -9.34
N PHE A 103 -5.99 -0.42 -8.30
CA PHE A 103 -6.04 0.62 -7.28
C PHE A 103 -4.71 0.76 -6.52
N LEU A 104 -4.10 -0.35 -6.11
CA LEU A 104 -2.80 -0.35 -5.42
C LEU A 104 -1.70 0.16 -6.35
N ILE A 105 -1.70 -0.26 -7.62
CA ILE A 105 -0.77 0.24 -8.64
C ILE A 105 -0.90 1.76 -8.77
N TRP A 106 -2.13 2.28 -8.85
CA TRP A 106 -2.39 3.72 -8.91
C TRP A 106 -1.89 4.46 -7.66
N CYS A 107 -1.97 3.84 -6.48
CA CYS A 107 -1.47 4.40 -5.24
C CYS A 107 0.07 4.46 -5.15
N MET A 108 0.77 3.51 -5.79
CA MET A 108 2.25 3.44 -5.79
C MET A 108 2.91 4.15 -6.98
N LEU A 109 2.14 4.77 -7.89
CA LEU A 109 2.70 5.47 -9.04
C LEU A 109 3.65 6.59 -8.59
N PRO A 110 4.80 6.77 -9.26
CA PRO A 110 5.77 7.82 -8.97
C PRO A 110 5.32 9.18 -9.55
N VAL A 111 4.11 9.60 -9.20
CA VAL A 111 3.51 10.89 -9.57
C VAL A 111 3.17 11.67 -8.31
N ASP A 112 3.30 13.01 -8.35
CA ASP A 112 3.14 13.84 -7.14
C ASP A 112 1.76 13.74 -6.50
N ASN A 113 0.73 13.48 -7.31
CA ASN A 113 -0.64 13.31 -6.84
C ASN A 113 -1.14 11.89 -7.13
N ASN A 114 -0.39 10.90 -6.64
CA ASN A 114 -0.79 9.49 -6.74
C ASN A 114 -2.04 9.21 -5.89
N GLY A 115 -2.65 8.04 -6.09
CA GLY A 115 -3.92 7.69 -5.44
C GLY A 115 -3.89 7.82 -3.92
N SER A 116 -2.78 7.44 -3.29
CA SER A 116 -2.64 7.49 -1.83
C SER A 116 -2.60 8.93 -1.31
N VAL A 117 -1.90 9.85 -1.99
CA VAL A 117 -1.84 11.27 -1.64
C VAL A 117 -3.22 11.93 -1.77
N ILE A 118 -3.96 11.60 -2.83
CA ILE A 118 -5.32 12.13 -3.03
C ILE A 118 -6.24 11.68 -1.90
N ILE A 119 -6.22 10.38 -1.57
CA ILE A 119 -7.07 9.81 -0.52
C ILE A 119 -6.70 10.38 0.84
N TYR A 120 -5.42 10.50 1.13
CA TYR A 120 -4.96 11.08 2.38
C TYR A 120 -5.46 12.52 2.55
N ASN A 121 -5.27 13.37 1.53
CA ASN A 121 -5.66 14.78 1.63
C ASN A 121 -7.18 14.98 1.67
N LYS A 122 -7.96 14.14 0.98
CA LYS A 122 -9.43 14.28 0.89
C LYS A 122 -10.20 13.59 2.01
N LEU A 123 -9.71 12.45 2.51
CA LEU A 123 -10.46 11.61 3.43
C LEU A 123 -9.74 11.48 4.78
N VAL A 124 -8.49 11.03 4.78
CA VAL A 124 -7.77 10.71 6.02
C VAL A 124 -7.48 11.96 6.84
N ARG A 125 -6.89 12.99 6.21
CA ARG A 125 -6.50 14.25 6.85
C ARG A 125 -7.68 14.98 7.53
N PRO A 126 -8.83 15.24 6.88
CA PRO A 126 -9.93 15.92 7.56
C PRO A 126 -10.52 15.11 8.70
N HIS A 127 -10.60 13.77 8.56
CA HIS A 127 -11.11 12.91 9.63
C HIS A 127 -10.12 12.84 10.81
N PHE A 128 -8.82 12.77 10.52
CA PHE A 128 -7.78 12.81 11.54
C PHE A 128 -7.81 14.13 12.31
N LEU A 129 -7.82 15.29 11.62
CA LEU A 129 -7.85 16.59 12.29
C LEU A 129 -9.09 16.77 13.18
N LYS A 130 -10.24 16.21 12.79
CA LYS A 130 -11.46 16.26 13.59
C LYS A 130 -11.41 15.41 14.86
N HIS A 131 -10.70 14.28 14.83
CA HIS A 131 -10.78 13.26 15.89
C HIS A 131 -9.47 13.04 16.68
N HIS A 132 -8.32 13.53 16.20
CA HIS A 132 -7.00 13.28 16.82
C HIS A 132 -6.96 13.67 18.29
N ALA A 133 -7.46 14.85 18.66
CA ALA A 133 -7.44 15.32 20.05
C ALA A 133 -8.21 14.42 21.03
N SER A 134 -9.23 13.67 20.56
CA SER A 134 -9.92 12.69 21.39
C SER A 134 -9.13 11.39 21.50
N VAL A 135 -8.50 10.97 20.40
CA VAL A 135 -7.68 9.76 20.35
C VAL A 135 -6.42 9.94 21.21
N ASP A 136 -5.75 11.10 21.10
CA ASP A 136 -4.55 11.44 21.85
C ASP A 136 -4.82 11.42 23.36
N LYS A 137 -5.96 11.98 23.80
CA LYS A 137 -6.38 11.92 25.20
C LYS A 137 -6.57 10.49 25.70
N ILE A 138 -7.19 9.62 24.90
CA ILE A 138 -7.41 8.21 25.24
C ILE A 138 -6.06 7.48 25.36
N ILE A 139 -5.12 7.76 24.45
CA ILE A 139 -3.77 7.18 24.47
C ILE A 139 -3.02 7.66 25.72
N ASP A 140 -3.01 8.95 26.00
CA ASP A 140 -2.32 9.54 27.16
C ASP A 140 -2.88 9.00 28.48
N ASP A 141 -4.20 8.88 28.60
CA ASP A 141 -4.84 8.27 29.76
C ASP A 141 -4.47 6.79 29.92
N GLY A 142 -4.38 6.04 28.82
CA GLY A 142 -3.92 4.66 28.79
C GLY A 142 -2.47 4.51 29.26
N ILE A 143 -1.56 5.35 28.74
CA ILE A 143 -0.14 5.36 29.12
C ILE A 143 0.02 5.73 30.60
N ARG A 144 -0.67 6.77 31.06
CA ARG A 144 -0.63 7.21 32.45
C ARG A 144 -1.09 6.10 33.40
N LYS A 145 -2.19 5.40 33.05
CA LYS A 145 -2.72 4.30 33.86
C LYS A 145 -1.79 3.09 33.86
N ALA A 146 -1.18 2.75 32.73
CA ALA A 146 -0.18 1.68 32.67
C ALA A 146 1.06 2.02 33.52
N GLY A 147 1.52 3.28 33.47
CA GLY A 147 2.67 3.75 34.24
C GLY A 147 2.43 3.82 35.75
N SER A 148 1.20 4.02 36.23
CA SER A 148 0.89 3.96 37.67
C SER A 148 0.94 2.52 38.18
N VAL A 149 0.41 1.55 37.43
CA VAL A 149 0.45 0.13 37.81
C VAL A 149 1.89 -0.38 37.92
N LEU A 150 2.77 -0.01 36.99
CA LEU A 150 4.18 -0.40 37.01
C LEU A 150 5.01 0.24 38.13
N LYS A 151 4.49 1.28 38.81
CA LYS A 151 5.14 1.92 39.96
C LYS A 151 4.64 1.40 41.31
N ASP A 152 3.54 0.67 41.31
CA ASP A 152 2.92 0.11 42.51
C ASP A 152 3.43 -1.32 42.83
N ASP A 153 4.29 -1.90 41.97
CA ASP A 153 5.07 -3.15 42.16
C ASP A 153 6.55 -2.86 42.51
#